data_AF-A0A7J9FI96-F1
#
_entry.id   AF-A0A7J9FI96-F1
#
_cell.length_a   1.000
_cell.length_b   1.000
_cell.length_c   1.000
_cell.angle_alpha   90.00
_cell.angle_beta   90.00
_cell.angle_gamma   90.00
#
_symmetry.space_group_name_H-M   'P 1'
#
loop_
_entity.id
_entity.type
_entity.pdbx_description
1 polymer ?
#
loop_
_entity_poly.entity_id
_entity_poly.type
_entity_poly.pdbx_seq_one_letter_code
_entity_poly.pdbx_strand_id
1 'polypeptide(L)' 'MVTMVSNVFQIKARAVVEGLKLVWSRGFKQVEVDCDNAMLIDTIQNGFALINNIEEV' A
#
# COMPACT_ATOMS: atom_id res chain seq x y z
N MET A 1 -9.45 17.27 -9.87
CA MET A 1 -10.01 16.29 -8.91
C MET A 1 -9.20 14.99 -8.90
N VAL A 2 -8.85 14.40 -10.05
CA VAL A 2 -8.06 13.15 -10.18
C VAL A 2 -6.68 13.17 -9.48
N THR A 3 -5.96 14.29 -9.52
CA THR A 3 -4.64 14.45 -8.87
C THR A 3 -4.69 14.42 -7.34
N MET A 4 -5.80 14.84 -6.73
CA MET A 4 -5.97 14.83 -5.27
C MET A 4 -6.21 13.41 -4.75
N VAL A 5 -6.95 12.60 -5.51
CA VAL A 5 -7.25 11.19 -5.18
C VAL A 5 -5.98 10.34 -5.23
N SER A 6 -5.09 10.60 -6.20
CA SER A 6 -3.80 9.91 -6.31
C SER A 6 -2.88 10.19 -5.12
N ASN A 7 -2.89 11.43 -4.60
CA ASN A 7 -2.06 11.80 -3.44
C ASN A 7 -2.55 11.14 -2.14
N VAL A 8 -3.86 11.18 -1.87
CA VAL A 8 -4.44 10.54 -0.66
C VAL A 8 -4.23 9.03 -0.68
N PHE A 9 -4.35 8.40 -1.84
CA PHE A 9 -4.08 6.97 -2.00
C PHE A 9 -2.62 6.63 -1.66
N GLN A 10 -1.65 7.36 -2.23
CA GLN A 10 -0.23 7.13 -1.98
C GLN A 10 0.15 7.34 -0.52
N ILE A 11 -0.42 8.36 0.15
CA ILE A 11 -0.19 8.62 1.57
C ILE A 11 -0.68 7.45 2.42
N LYS A 12 -1.92 6.98 2.18
CA LYS A 12 -2.48 5.83 2.91
C LYS A 12 -1.67 4.55 2.67
N ALA A 13 -1.25 4.29 1.43
CA ALA A 13 -0.46 3.10 1.10
C ALA A 13 0.91 3.13 1.78
N ARG A 14 1.57 4.29 1.79
CA ARG A 14 2.82 4.49 2.53
C ARG A 14 2.63 4.26 4.03
N ALA A 15 1.54 4.76 4.62
CA ALA A 15 1.26 4.56 6.03
C ALA A 15 1.11 3.08 6.40
N VAL A 16 0.43 2.29 5.56
CA VAL A 16 0.30 0.83 5.76
C VAL A 16 1.67 0.15 5.70
N VAL A 17 2.49 0.46 4.69
CA VAL A 17 3.83 -0.15 4.55
C VAL A 17 4.75 0.18 5.71
N GLU A 18 4.80 1.45 6.15
CA GLU A 18 5.63 1.85 7.29
C GLU A 18 5.14 1.23 8.61
N GLY A 19 3.81 1.11 8.78
CA GLY A 19 3.21 0.37 9.89
C GLY A 19 3.63 -1.10 9.92
N LEU A 20 3.59 -1.77 8.77
CA LEU A 20 4.02 -3.17 8.62
C LEU A 20 5.52 -3.37 8.92
N LYS A 21 6.39 -2.44 8.49
CA LYS A 21 7.81 -2.47 8.85
C LYS A 21 8.03 -2.35 10.36
N LEU A 22 7.30 -1.44 11.01
CA LEU A 22 7.41 -1.21 12.46
C LEU A 22 7.01 -2.46 13.26
N VAL A 23 5.87 -3.07 12.94
CA VAL A 23 5.40 -4.27 13.64
C VAL A 23 6.30 -5.48 13.36
N TRP A 24 6.85 -5.59 12.14
CA TRP A 24 7.85 -6.61 11.82
C TRP A 24 9.12 -6.45 12.67
N SER A 25 9.64 -5.21 12.78
CA SER A 25 10.80 -4.90 13.63
C SER A 25 10.55 -5.20 15.10
N ARG A 26 9.30 -5.16 15.56
CA ARG A 26 8.90 -5.52 16.93
C ARG A 26 8.68 -7.03 17.12
N GLY A 27 8.85 -7.84 16.07
CA GLY A 27 8.75 -9.30 16.12
C GLY A 27 7.35 -9.86 15.96
N PHE A 28 6.34 -9.02 15.66
CA PHE A 28 5.00 -9.52 15.34
C PHE A 28 5.03 -10.33 14.04
N LYS A 29 4.40 -11.51 14.06
CA LYS A 29 4.36 -12.44 12.93
C LYS A 29 3.02 -12.47 12.20
N GLN A 30 1.97 -11.99 12.86
CA GLN A 30 0.62 -11.92 12.33
C GLN A 30 0.04 -10.57 12.73
N VAL A 31 -0.48 -9.83 11.76
CA VAL A 31 -1.09 -8.52 11.96
C VAL A 31 -2.33 -8.42 11.09
N GLU A 32 -3.37 -7.82 11.65
CA GLU A 32 -4.60 -7.48 10.94
C GLU A 32 -4.53 -6.00 10.56
N VAL A 33 -4.83 -5.70 9.30
CA VAL A 33 -4.86 -4.33 8.78
C VAL A 33 -6.30 -3.99 8.48
N ASP A 34 -6.88 -3.11 9.28
CA ASP A 34 -8.18 -2.52 9.01
C ASP A 34 -8.00 -1.24 8.16
N CYS A 35 -8.64 -1.18 7.00
CA CYS A 35 -8.55 -0.06 6.08
C CYS A 35 -9.92 0.23 5.45
N ASP A 36 -10.32 1.50 5.51
CA ASP A 36 -11.54 2.04 4.92
C ASP A 36 -11.54 2.09 3.38
N ASN A 37 -10.42 1.71 2.76
CA ASN A 37 -10.24 1.78 1.31
C ASN A 37 -9.94 0.39 0.72
N ALA A 38 -11.00 -0.29 0.28
CA ALA A 38 -10.91 -1.62 -0.33
C ALA A 38 -9.95 -1.67 -1.54
N MET A 39 -9.91 -0.59 -2.35
CA MET A 39 -9.01 -0.51 -3.51
C MET A 39 -7.53 -0.47 -3.13
N LEU A 40 -7.23 0.06 -1.93
CA LEU A 40 -5.87 0.12 -1.39
C LEU A 40 -5.41 -1.25 -0.89
N ILE A 41 -6.31 -2.00 -0.25
CA ILE A 41 -6.04 -3.39 0.17
C ILE A 41 -5.80 -4.27 -1.05
N ASP A 42 -6.65 -4.17 -2.08
CA ASP A 42 -6.49 -4.93 -3.32
C ASP A 42 -5.14 -4.64 -4.00
N THR A 43 -4.74 -3.36 -4.08
CA THR A 43 -3.45 -2.95 -4.67
C THR A 43 -2.25 -3.49 -3.89
N ILE A 44 -2.34 -3.53 -2.56
CA ILE A 44 -1.27 -4.08 -1.70
C ILE A 44 -1.20 -5.61 -1.81
N GLN A 45 -2.35 -6.29 -1.81
CA GLN A 45 -2.44 -7.75 -1.90
C GLN A 45 -1.98 -8.29 -3.26
N ASN A 46 -2.39 -7.63 -4.35
CA ASN A 46 -1.99 -7.98 -5.71
C ASN A 46 -0.60 -7.43 -6.07
N GLY A 47 0.08 -6.82 -5.10
CA GLY A 47 1.48 -6.46 -5.19
C GLY A 47 1.79 -5.53 -6.34
N PHE A 48 1.24 -4.30 -6.35
CA PHE A 48 1.68 -3.22 -7.23
C PHE A 48 2.04 -3.70 -8.67
N ALA A 49 1.24 -4.58 -9.27
CA ALA A 49 1.52 -5.21 -10.58
C ALA A 49 1.62 -4.20 -11.74
N LEU A 50 1.46 -2.91 -11.47
CA LEU A 50 1.63 -1.79 -12.38
C LEU A 50 3.05 -1.18 -12.41
N ILE A 51 3.99 -1.55 -11.54
CA ILE A 51 5.35 -0.94 -11.57
C ILE A 51 6.35 -1.75 -12.42
N ASN A 52 6.03 -3.00 -12.83
CA ASN A 52 6.94 -3.81 -13.66
C ASN A 52 6.67 -3.74 -15.17
N ASN A 53 5.79 -2.84 -15.65
CA ASN A 53 5.56 -2.61 -17.08
C ASN A 53 5.81 -1.15 -17.50
N ILE A 54 6.78 -0.47 -16.86
CA ILE A 54 7.39 0.76 -17.39
C ILE A 54 8.88 0.49 -17.64
N GLU A 55 9.15 -0.56 -18.41
CA GLU A 55 10.32 -0.64 -19.28
C GLU A 55 9.83 -1.15 -20.64
N GLU A 56 9.18 -0.25 -21.38
CA GLU A 56 9.15 -0.34 -22.84
C GLU A 56 9.37 1.08 -23.38
N VAL A 57 10.65 1.41 -23.66
CA VAL A 57 11.19 1.99 -24.90
C VAL A 57 12.72 2.06 -24.75
#